data_AF-A0A0G1QI23-F1
#
_entry.id   AF-A0A0G1QI23-F1
#
_cell.length_a   1.000
_cell.length_b   1.000
_cell.length_c   1.000
_cell.angle_alpha   90.00
_cell.angle_beta   90.00
_cell.angle_gamma   90.00
#
_symmetry.space_group_name_H-M   'P 1'
#
loop_
_entity.id
_entity.type
_entity.pdbx_description
1 polymer ?
#
loop_
_entity_poly.entity_id
_entity_poly.type
_entity_poly.pdbx_seq_one_letter_code
_entity_poly.pdbx_strand_id
1 'polypeptide(L)'
;YEAKGLAEAIEYNNITQVKSILHALKKLVQKEHFQAIGLSCTHYSLILDEFKRQIPGVIFIDPTSAVVKEVFRVLKLRGHE
;
A
#
# COMPACT_ATOMS: atom_id res chain seq x y z
N TYR A 1 -4.81 12.01 1.21
CA TYR A 1 -5.16 11.73 -0.20
C TYR A 1 -5.62 10.27 -0.28
N GLU A 2 -6.76 10.00 -0.89
CA GLU A 2 -7.28 8.65 -1.11
C GLU A 2 -7.21 8.36 -2.61
N ALA A 3 -6.53 7.28 -2.99
CA ALA A 3 -6.39 6.86 -4.38
C ALA A 3 -7.67 6.19 -4.88
N LYS A 4 -8.73 7.00 -5.07
CA LYS A 4 -10.05 6.53 -5.52
C LYS A 4 -9.92 5.70 -6.81
N GLY A 5 -10.59 4.55 -6.83
CA GLY A 5 -10.57 3.61 -7.96
C GLY A 5 -9.32 2.73 -8.03
N LEU A 6 -8.32 2.88 -7.15
CA LEU A 6 -7.13 2.03 -7.18
C LEU A 6 -7.45 0.58 -6.78
N ALA A 7 -8.27 0.38 -5.75
CA ALA A 7 -8.67 -0.96 -5.32
C ALA A 7 -9.43 -1.70 -6.44
N GLU A 8 -10.43 -1.03 -7.03
CA GLU A 8 -11.18 -1.54 -8.18
C GLU A 8 -10.26 -1.87 -9.37
N ALA A 9 -9.33 -0.97 -9.72
CA ALA A 9 -8.38 -1.21 -10.80
C ALA A 9 -7.48 -2.44 -10.54
N ILE A 10 -7.13 -2.71 -9.28
CA ILE A 10 -6.38 -3.91 -8.88
C ILE A 10 -7.28 -5.15 -9.02
N GLU A 11 -8.51 -5.12 -8.50
CA GLU A 11 -9.46 -6.23 -8.56
C GLU A 11 -9.74 -6.69 -10.00
N TYR A 12 -9.92 -5.74 -10.92
CA TYR A 12 -10.15 -6.02 -12.34
C TYR A 12 -8.87 -6.20 -13.18
N ASN A 13 -7.70 -6.26 -12.55
CA ASN A 13 -6.40 -6.37 -13.22
C ASN A 13 -6.19 -5.29 -14.32
N ASN A 14 -6.76 -4.09 -14.12
CA ASN A 14 -6.68 -2.98 -15.04
C ASN A 14 -5.36 -2.22 -14.86
N ILE A 15 -4.28 -2.81 -15.37
CA ILE A 15 -2.92 -2.29 -15.23
C ILE A 15 -2.78 -0.87 -15.76
N THR A 16 -3.49 -0.52 -16.84
CA THR A 16 -3.46 0.84 -17.41
C THR A 16 -3.99 1.87 -16.41
N GLN A 17 -5.11 1.57 -15.75
CA GLN A 17 -5.69 2.44 -14.74
C GLN A 17 -4.82 2.50 -13.48
N VAL A 18 -4.26 1.37 -13.03
CA VAL A 18 -3.29 1.35 -11.92
C VAL A 18 -2.13 2.31 -12.21
N LYS A 19 -1.49 2.19 -13.39
CA LYS A 19 -0.36 3.06 -13.75
C LYS A 19 -0.75 4.53 -13.81
N SER A 20 -1.93 4.85 -14.34
CA SER A 20 -2.43 6.23 -14.40
C SER A 20 -2.60 6.83 -13.00
N ILE A 21 -3.19 6.08 -12.07
CA ILE A 21 -3.38 6.51 -10.67
C ILE A 21 -2.03 6.68 -9.97
N LEU A 22 -1.09 5.74 -10.14
CA LEU A 22 0.25 5.84 -9.55
C LEU A 22 1.04 7.02 -10.10
N HIS A 23 0.88 7.36 -11.38
CA HIS A 23 1.47 8.56 -11.96
C HIS A 23 0.92 9.85 -11.34
N ALA A 24 -0.38 9.92 -11.06
CA ALA A 24 -0.98 11.05 -10.35
C ALA A 24 -0.48 11.14 -8.90
N LEU A 25 -0.40 9.99 -8.20
CA LEU A 25 0.16 9.92 -6.86
C LEU A 25 1.63 10.37 -6.83
N LYS A 26 2.45 9.97 -7.81
CA LYS A 26 3.84 10.40 -7.93
C LYS A 26 3.97 11.92 -7.97
N LYS A 27 3.14 12.59 -8.77
CA LYS A 27 3.15 14.06 -8.87
C LYS A 27 2.84 14.71 -7.52
N LEU A 28 1.85 14.17 -6.80
CA LEU A 28 1.50 14.65 -5.48
C LEU A 28 2.65 14.45 -4.48
N VAL A 29 3.26 13.26 -4.48
CA VAL A 29 4.42 12.93 -3.63
C VAL A 29 5.59 13.89 -3.87
N GLN A 30 5.91 14.17 -5.13
CA GLN A 30 6.99 15.09 -5.48
C GLN A 30 6.68 16.52 -5.07
N LYS A 31 5.43 16.96 -5.24
CA LYS A 31 4.98 18.31 -4.86
C LYS A 31 5.00 18.54 -3.35
N GLU A 32 4.57 17.55 -2.59
CA GLU A 32 4.41 17.65 -1.13
C GLU A 32 5.62 17.08 -0.37
N HIS A 33 6.64 16.58 -1.08
CA HIS A 33 7.87 16.01 -0.52
C HIS A 33 7.64 14.88 0.51
N PHE A 34 6.65 14.02 0.28
CA PHE A 34 6.37 12.89 1.17
C PHE A 34 7.54 11.89 1.17
N GLN A 35 8.05 11.56 2.36
CA GLN A 35 9.09 10.53 2.52
C GLN A 35 8.53 9.12 2.74
N ALA A 36 7.29 9.01 3.22
CA ALA A 36 6.64 7.74 3.49
C ALA A 36 5.14 7.76 3.19
N ILE A 37 4.59 6.61 2.79
CA ILE A 37 3.16 6.39 2.49
C ILE A 37 2.71 5.10 3.17
N GLY A 38 1.67 5.17 4.00
CA GLY A 38 0.99 4.00 4.55
C GLY A 38 0.01 3.39 3.54
N LEU A 39 0.06 2.06 3.40
CA LEU A 39 -0.88 1.31 2.57
C LEU A 39 -2.10 0.89 3.42
N SER A 40 -3.12 1.75 3.44
CA SER A 40 -4.31 1.56 4.30
C SER A 40 -5.40 0.67 3.71
N CYS A 41 -5.21 0.11 2.52
CA CYS A 41 -6.14 -0.84 1.88
C CYS A 41 -5.42 -2.15 1.60
N THR A 42 -6.07 -3.27 1.90
CA THR A 42 -5.52 -4.63 1.72
C THR A 42 -5.11 -4.93 0.29
N HIS A 43 -5.79 -4.36 -0.71
CA HIS A 43 -5.46 -4.54 -2.12
C HIS A 43 -4.09 -3.98 -2.51
N TYR A 44 -3.62 -2.94 -1.83
CA TYR A 44 -2.42 -2.21 -2.25
C TYR A 44 -1.14 -3.01 -2.08
N SER A 45 -1.12 -3.97 -1.16
CA SER A 45 -0.01 -4.92 -0.99
C SER A 45 0.26 -5.74 -2.25
N LEU A 46 -0.78 -6.01 -3.06
CA LEU A 46 -0.66 -6.78 -4.31
C LEU A 46 0.17 -6.07 -5.38
N ILE A 47 0.31 -4.75 -5.29
CA ILE A 47 1.02 -3.92 -6.26
C ILE A 47 2.21 -3.17 -5.62
N LEU A 48 2.69 -3.62 -4.46
CA LEU A 48 3.79 -2.98 -3.73
C LEU A 48 5.04 -2.76 -4.59
N ASP A 49 5.37 -3.71 -5.46
CA ASP A 49 6.53 -3.57 -6.36
C ASP A 49 6.31 -2.49 -7.42
N GLU A 50 5.07 -2.29 -7.89
CA GLU A 50 4.75 -1.23 -8.82
C GLU A 50 4.84 0.16 -8.16
N PHE A 51 4.38 0.28 -6.91
CA PHE A 51 4.59 1.48 -6.10
C PHE A 51 6.08 1.86 -6.02
N LYS A 52 6.93 0.89 -5.65
CA LYS A 52 8.39 1.09 -5.54
C LYS A 52 9.03 1.44 -6.88
N ARG A 53 8.59 0.83 -7.98
CA ARG A 53 9.09 1.11 -9.33
C ARG A 53 8.73 2.52 -9.80
N GLN A 54 7.48 2.94 -9.62
CA GLN A 54 7.00 4.23 -10.15
C GLN A 54 7.38 5.44 -9.30
N ILE A 55 7.44 5.24 -7.98
CA ILE A 55 7.68 6.28 -6.98
C ILE A 55 8.92 5.91 -6.17
N PRO A 56 10.12 5.91 -6.79
CA PRO A 56 11.35 5.59 -6.09
C PRO A 56 11.67 6.67 -5.04
N GLY A 57 12.33 6.26 -3.95
CA GLY A 57 12.74 7.17 -2.87
C GLY A 57 11.69 7.40 -1.78
N VAL A 58 10.49 6.84 -1.93
CA VAL A 58 9.45 6.85 -0.88
C VAL A 58 9.38 5.50 -0.18
N ILE A 59 9.23 5.54 1.15
CA ILE A 59 9.00 4.35 1.97
C ILE A 59 7.52 3.99 1.93
N PHE A 60 7.19 2.83 1.37
CA PHE A 60 5.84 2.27 1.43
C PHE A 60 5.70 1.36 2.65
N ILE A 61 4.78 1.70 3.55
CA ILE A 61 4.53 0.97 4.79
C ILE A 61 3.31 0.08 4.60
N ASP A 62 3.55 -1.22 4.42
CA ASP A 62 2.52 -2.24 4.41
C ASP A 62 2.21 -2.71 5.85
N PRO A 63 0.99 -2.51 6.36
CA PRO A 63 0.63 -2.91 7.72
C PRO A 63 0.51 -4.43 7.89
N THR A 64 0.45 -5.23 6.81
CA THR A 64 0.15 -6.67 6.84
C THR A 64 1.03 -7.42 7.84
N SER A 65 2.36 -7.22 7.78
CA SER A 65 3.29 -7.88 8.70
C SER A 65 3.12 -7.44 10.15
N ALA A 66 2.79 -6.16 10.38
CA ALA A 66 2.54 -5.64 11.72
C ALA A 66 1.25 -6.21 12.31
N VAL A 67 0.19 -6.29 11.51
CA VAL A 67 -1.10 -6.90 11.89
C VAL A 67 -0.92 -8.38 12.23
N VAL A 68 -0.20 -9.15 11.42
CA VAL A 68 0.07 -10.56 11.69
C VAL A 68 0.84 -10.75 13.01
N LYS A 69 1.90 -9.95 13.23
CA LYS A 69 2.65 -9.97 14.50
C LYS A 69 1.75 -9.66 15.70
N GLU A 70 0.86 -8.69 15.55
CA GLU A 70 -0.08 -8.31 16.60
C GLU A 70 -1.09 -9.42 16.91
N VAL A 71 -1.64 -10.08 15.87
CA VAL A 71 -2.51 -11.25 16.05
C VAL A 71 -1.79 -12.36 16.80
N PHE A 72 -0.55 -12.70 16.43
CA PHE A 72 0.24 -13.70 17.16
C PHE A 72 0.50 -13.30 18.61
N ARG A 73 0.82 -12.03 18.86
CA ARG A 73 1.01 -11.50 20.21
C ARG A 73 -0.25 -11.70 21.05
N VAL A 74 -1.42 -11.37 20.50
CA VAL A 74 -2.71 -11.52 21.19
C VAL A 74 -3.06 -13.00 21.44
N LEU A 75 -2.80 -13.90 20.49
CA LEU A 75 -3.05 -15.33 20.66
C LEU A 75 -2.18 -15.95 21.77
N LYS A 76 -0.89 -15.60 21.79
CA LYS A 76 0.04 -16.03 22.85
C LYS A 76 -0.40 -15.57 24.24
N LEU A 77 -0.90 -14.34 24.36
CA LEU A 77 -1.42 -13.82 25.63
C LEU A 77 -2.67 -14.54 26.12
N ARG A 78 -3.38 -15.27 25.25
CA ARG A 78 -4.62 -15.99 25.55
C ARG A 78 -4.43 -17.50 25.74
N GLY A 79 -3.19 -18.01 25.72
CA GLY A 79 -2.90 -19.44 25.98
C GLY A 79 -3.31 -20.39 24.85
N HIS A 80 -3.48 -19.88 23.62
CA HIS A 80 -3.64 -20.72 22.43
C HIS A 80 -2.25 -20.94 21.83
N GLU A 81 -1.65 -22.09 22.12
CA GLU A 81 -0.38 -22.58 21.53
C GLU A 81 -0.64 -23.65 20.47
#